data_AF-A0A7Z7AXZ8-F1
#
_entry.id   AF-A0A7Z7AXZ8-F1
#
_cell.length_a   1.000
_cell.length_b   1.000
_cell.length_c   1.000
_cell.angle_alpha   90.00
_cell.angle_beta   90.00
_cell.angle_gamma   90.00
#
_symmetry.space_group_name_H-M   'P 1'
#
loop_
_entity.id
_entity.type
_entity.pdbx_description
1 polymer ?
#
loop_
_entity_poly.entity_id
_entity_poly.type
_entity_poly.pdbx_seq_one_letter_code
_entity_poly.pdbx_strand_id
1 'polypeptide(L)'
;MEPLETFIVESTVPEEGDAYKSIVADIITELVLGGAIGRIKVRVRPEDSLFLMAIILRGSQPTVKVSDMGSVDVTNHITKEITISIEQEKYLPQLLEQLWAKYGRTGVRQPERKTLILTAENLDEEVEYLRNLVVADPQKTLQSRLVEMAIRATPEGFRVRYHSMDKHVFVFAATEDILKKEWIQEAQDIATELQEDE
;
A
#
# COMPACT_ATOMS: atom_id res chain seq x y z
N MET A 1 11.93 -7.35 -10.54
CA MET A 1 11.61 -6.19 -9.68
C MET A 1 11.92 -4.97 -10.51
N GLU A 2 10.99 -4.05 -10.72
CA GLU A 2 11.33 -2.81 -11.43
C GLU A 2 12.30 -2.02 -10.55
N PRO A 3 13.48 -1.65 -11.07
CA PRO A 3 14.46 -0.90 -10.30
C PRO A 3 13.88 0.46 -9.91
N LEU A 4 14.19 0.90 -8.70
CA LEU A 4 13.88 2.26 -8.25
C LEU A 4 14.49 3.27 -9.23
N GLU A 5 13.74 4.32 -9.56
CA GLU A 5 14.24 5.42 -10.40
C GLU A 5 15.38 6.14 -9.68
N THR A 6 15.23 6.32 -8.37
CA THR A 6 16.24 6.97 -7.52
C THR A 6 16.31 6.27 -6.18
N PHE A 7 17.54 5.94 -5.74
CA PHE A 7 17.79 5.41 -4.40
C PHE A 7 19.07 6.02 -3.82
N ILE A 8 18.87 7.04 -3.00
CA ILE A 8 19.93 7.83 -2.35
C ILE A 8 19.91 7.55 -0.84
N VAL A 9 21.08 7.29 -0.27
CA VAL A 9 21.28 7.27 1.18
C VAL A 9 22.45 8.20 1.48
N GLU A 10 22.19 9.22 2.28
CA GLU A 10 23.18 10.19 2.75
C GLU A 10 23.42 9.94 4.23
N SER A 11 24.69 9.87 4.61
CA SER A 11 25.12 9.87 6.00
C SER A 11 26.29 10.83 6.17
N THR A 12 26.39 11.48 7.33
CA THR A 12 27.60 12.22 7.71
C THR A 12 28.80 11.30 7.94
N VAL A 13 28.54 9.99 8.09
CA VAL A 13 29.55 8.92 8.15
C VAL A 13 29.39 8.01 6.91
N PRO A 14 30.27 8.11 5.89
CA PRO A 14 30.10 7.40 4.62
C PRO A 14 29.96 5.87 4.74
N GLU A 15 30.73 5.23 5.63
CA GLU A 15 30.67 3.77 5.86
C GLU A 15 29.30 3.31 6.38
N GLU A 16 28.60 4.17 7.12
CA GLU A 16 27.24 3.87 7.59
C GLU A 16 26.21 3.99 6.46
N GLY A 17 26.45 4.89 5.48
CA GLY A 17 25.54 5.11 4.36
C GLY A 17 25.33 3.86 3.50
N ASP A 18 26.40 3.12 3.18
CA ASP A 18 26.31 1.88 2.40
C ASP A 18 25.61 0.74 3.15
N ALA A 19 25.83 0.66 4.47
CA ALA A 19 25.14 -0.29 5.33
C ALA A 19 23.63 0.02 5.38
N TYR A 20 23.25 1.28 5.59
CA TYR A 20 21.85 1.70 5.56
C TYR A 20 21.19 1.46 4.21
N LYS A 21 21.91 1.69 3.11
CA LYS A 21 21.40 1.41 1.76
C LYS A 21 21.06 -0.06 1.59
N SER A 22 21.93 -0.96 2.04
CA SER A 22 21.67 -2.41 2.01
C SER A 22 20.46 -2.78 2.87
N ILE A 23 20.39 -2.29 4.11
CA ILE A 23 19.27 -2.55 5.02
C ILE A 23 17.94 -2.10 4.41
N VAL A 24 17.88 -0.87 3.89
CA VAL A 24 16.66 -0.34 3.27
C VAL A 24 16.27 -1.13 2.02
N ALA A 25 17.23 -1.57 1.21
CA ALA A 25 16.98 -2.41 0.03
C ALA A 25 16.35 -3.76 0.40
N ASP A 26 16.87 -4.39 1.45
CA ASP A 26 16.37 -5.68 1.94
C ASP A 26 14.93 -5.54 2.46
N ILE A 27 14.66 -4.51 3.26
CA ILE A 27 13.30 -4.25 3.79
C ILE A 27 12.31 -3.96 2.65
N ILE A 28 12.70 -3.19 1.63
CA ILE A 28 11.85 -2.93 0.44
C ILE A 28 11.49 -4.25 -0.27
N THR A 29 12.46 -5.16 -0.37
CA THR A 29 12.27 -6.47 -0.99
C THR A 29 11.33 -7.34 -0.16
N GLU A 30 11.55 -7.44 1.15
CA GLU A 30 10.72 -8.22 2.08
C GLU A 30 9.27 -7.76 2.10
N LEU A 31 9.02 -6.44 2.09
CA LEU A 31 7.68 -5.86 2.14
C LEU A 31 7.01 -5.74 0.77
N VAL A 32 7.70 -6.19 -0.29
CA VAL A 32 7.24 -6.14 -1.69
C VAL A 32 6.83 -4.72 -2.09
N LEU A 33 7.67 -3.75 -1.74
CA LEU A 33 7.43 -2.32 -1.98
C LEU A 33 8.09 -1.81 -3.27
N GLY A 34 9.01 -2.60 -3.85
CA GLY A 34 9.80 -2.19 -5.01
C GLY A 34 8.98 -1.81 -6.25
N GLY A 35 7.75 -2.32 -6.40
CA GLY A 35 6.84 -1.91 -7.49
C GLY A 35 6.08 -0.60 -7.21
N ALA A 36 5.91 -0.22 -5.95
CA ALA A 36 5.15 0.96 -5.54
C ALA A 36 6.05 2.20 -5.38
N ILE A 37 7.29 2.02 -4.96
CA ILE A 37 8.25 3.11 -4.77
C ILE A 37 8.89 3.46 -6.11
N GLY A 38 8.83 4.74 -6.48
CA GLY A 38 9.58 5.29 -7.61
C GLY A 38 10.95 5.78 -7.17
N ARG A 39 10.95 6.73 -6.23
CA ARG A 39 12.15 7.40 -5.73
C ARG A 39 12.21 7.35 -4.21
N ILE A 40 13.40 7.18 -3.64
CA ILE A 40 13.63 7.20 -2.20
C ILE A 40 14.94 7.90 -1.87
N LYS A 41 14.90 8.74 -0.84
CA LYS A 41 16.06 9.37 -0.23
C LYS A 41 16.00 9.19 1.28
N VAL A 42 17.09 8.70 1.86
CA VAL A 42 17.28 8.54 3.29
C VAL A 42 18.45 9.41 3.72
N ARG A 43 18.29 10.16 4.81
CA ARG A 43 19.36 10.94 5.42
C ARG A 43 19.52 10.54 6.88
N VAL A 44 20.72 10.13 7.24
CA VAL A 44 21.09 9.74 8.61
C VAL A 44 22.11 10.74 9.13
N ARG A 45 21.83 11.33 10.29
CA ARG A 45 22.74 12.22 11.03
C ARG A 45 22.92 11.70 12.45
N PRO A 46 23.92 10.85 12.70
CA PRO A 46 24.21 10.33 14.04
C PRO A 46 24.48 11.43 15.06
N GLU A 47 25.15 12.52 14.67
CA GLU A 47 25.48 13.65 15.54
C GLU A 47 24.24 14.37 16.09
N ASP A 48 23.19 14.46 15.28
CA ASP A 48 21.91 15.06 15.64
C ASP A 48 20.92 14.01 16.18
N SER A 49 21.31 12.74 16.21
CA SER A 49 20.42 11.60 16.46
C SER A 49 19.16 11.70 15.59
N LEU A 50 19.35 11.90 14.29
CA LEU A 50 18.26 12.15 13.34
C LEU A 50 18.27 11.17 12.16
N PHE A 51 17.09 10.64 11.86
CA PHE A 51 16.82 9.81 10.71
C PHE A 51 15.66 10.41 9.91
N LEU A 52 15.90 10.73 8.65
CA LEU A 52 14.91 11.27 7.72
C LEU A 52 14.75 10.33 6.52
N MET A 53 13.52 10.18 6.05
CA MET A 53 13.22 9.40 4.86
C MET A 53 12.10 10.10 4.07
N ALA A 54 12.32 10.24 2.77
CA ALA A 54 11.33 10.72 1.81
C ALA A 54 11.18 9.71 0.68
N ILE A 55 9.94 9.46 0.27
CA ILE A 55 9.59 8.48 -0.75
C ILE A 55 8.57 9.09 -1.70
N ILE A 56 8.86 9.00 -3.00
CA ILE A 56 7.92 9.29 -4.08
C ILE A 56 7.44 7.97 -4.66
N LEU A 57 6.12 7.76 -4.64
CA LEU A 57 5.49 6.58 -5.19
C LEU A 57 5.27 6.73 -6.70
N ARG A 58 5.35 5.63 -7.46
CA ARG A 58 5.09 5.61 -8.92
C ARG A 58 3.63 5.96 -9.29
N GLY A 59 2.76 6.07 -8.30
CA GLY A 59 1.36 6.48 -8.45
C GLY A 59 0.42 5.76 -7.50
N SER A 60 -0.83 6.23 -7.47
CA SER A 60 -1.92 5.63 -6.72
C SER A 60 -2.37 4.33 -7.39
N GLN A 61 -2.28 3.18 -6.72
CA GLN A 61 -3.11 2.05 -7.11
C GLN A 61 -4.57 2.38 -6.77
N PRO A 62 -5.49 2.39 -7.76
CA PRO A 62 -6.90 2.68 -7.49
C PRO A 62 -7.49 1.59 -6.58
N THR A 63 -8.58 1.95 -5.89
CA THR A 63 -9.41 0.97 -5.19
C THR A 63 -9.87 -0.09 -6.18
N VAL A 64 -9.82 -1.36 -5.78
CA VAL A 64 -10.23 -2.47 -6.63
C VAL A 64 -11.68 -2.80 -6.33
N LYS A 65 -12.54 -2.68 -7.34
CA LYS A 65 -13.93 -3.10 -7.31
C LYS A 65 -14.10 -4.51 -7.85
N VAL A 66 -15.25 -5.13 -7.61
CA VAL A 66 -15.59 -6.43 -8.22
C VAL A 66 -15.57 -6.34 -9.75
N SER A 67 -16.01 -5.21 -10.33
CA SER A 67 -15.95 -4.97 -11.77
C SER A 67 -14.54 -4.98 -12.35
N ASP A 68 -13.52 -4.69 -11.53
CA ASP A 68 -12.12 -4.72 -11.95
C ASP A 68 -11.53 -6.14 -11.85
N MET A 69 -12.22 -7.04 -11.13
CA MET A 69 -11.84 -8.43 -10.95
C MET A 69 -12.54 -9.37 -11.94
N GLY A 70 -13.64 -8.94 -12.55
CA GLY A 70 -14.38 -9.68 -13.58
C GLY A 70 -15.82 -9.18 -13.74
N SER A 71 -16.73 -10.07 -14.16
CA SER A 71 -18.12 -9.71 -14.49
C SER A 71 -19.11 -10.09 -13.38
N VAL A 72 -20.22 -9.35 -13.30
CA VAL A 72 -21.36 -9.63 -12.41
C VAL A 72 -22.63 -9.61 -13.24
N ASP A 73 -23.31 -10.75 -13.31
CA ASP A 73 -24.44 -10.97 -14.21
C ASP A 73 -25.57 -11.74 -13.50
N VAL A 74 -26.82 -11.41 -13.84
CA VAL A 74 -27.97 -12.22 -13.43
C VAL A 74 -28.00 -13.46 -14.32
N THR A 75 -27.82 -14.63 -13.74
CA THR A 75 -27.87 -15.90 -14.46
C THR A 75 -29.26 -16.52 -14.47
N ASN A 76 -30.09 -16.24 -13.45
CA ASN A 76 -31.45 -16.74 -13.40
C ASN A 76 -32.39 -15.86 -12.57
N HIS A 77 -33.38 -15.24 -13.23
CA HIS A 77 -34.37 -14.39 -12.55
C HIS A 77 -35.39 -15.17 -11.70
N ILE A 78 -35.63 -16.44 -12.01
CA ILE A 78 -36.63 -17.28 -11.31
C ILE A 78 -36.07 -17.77 -9.97
N THR A 79 -34.83 -18.28 -9.99
CA THR A 79 -34.11 -18.70 -8.77
C THR A 79 -33.40 -17.55 -8.07
N LYS A 80 -33.45 -16.35 -8.67
CA LYS A 80 -32.79 -15.14 -8.23
C LYS A 80 -31.28 -15.28 -8.03
N GLU A 81 -30.63 -15.91 -8.99
CA GLU A 81 -29.19 -16.17 -8.97
C GLU A 81 -28.40 -15.08 -9.69
N ILE A 82 -27.33 -14.65 -9.05
CA ILE A 82 -26.31 -13.74 -9.58
C ILE A 82 -25.00 -14.52 -9.64
N THR A 83 -24.32 -14.44 -10.78
CA THR A 83 -23.00 -15.03 -10.97
C THR A 83 -21.94 -13.94 -11.04
N ILE A 84 -20.85 -14.12 -10.29
CA ILE A 84 -19.62 -13.35 -10.42
C ILE A 84 -18.59 -14.24 -11.12
N SER A 85 -18.15 -13.83 -12.31
CA SER A 85 -17.09 -14.49 -13.07
C SER A 85 -15.77 -13.77 -12.80
N ILE A 86 -14.76 -14.48 -12.30
CA ILE A 86 -13.48 -13.92 -11.86
C ILE A 86 -12.43 -14.07 -12.95
N GLU A 87 -11.89 -12.95 -13.42
CA GLU A 87 -10.75 -12.90 -14.35
C GLU A 87 -9.43 -12.72 -13.60
N GLN A 88 -9.42 -11.85 -12.58
CA GLN A 88 -8.26 -11.54 -11.74
C GLN A 88 -8.46 -12.02 -10.30
N GLU A 89 -7.65 -12.99 -9.87
CA GLU A 89 -7.81 -13.66 -8.57
C GLU A 89 -7.04 -12.98 -7.42
N LYS A 90 -6.23 -11.96 -7.70
CA LYS A 90 -5.36 -11.29 -6.72
C LYS A 90 -6.07 -10.93 -5.40
N TYR A 91 -7.33 -10.49 -5.47
CA TYR A 91 -8.13 -10.08 -4.30
C TYR A 91 -9.34 -10.99 -4.03
N LEU A 92 -9.35 -12.21 -4.60
CA LEU A 92 -10.46 -13.15 -4.42
C LEU A 92 -10.72 -13.52 -2.94
N PRO A 93 -9.70 -13.74 -2.08
CA PRO A 93 -9.94 -14.00 -0.67
C PRO A 93 -10.69 -12.86 0.04
N GLN A 94 -10.30 -11.61 -0.23
CA GLN A 94 -10.95 -10.43 0.35
C GLN A 94 -12.39 -10.30 -0.13
N LEU A 95 -12.65 -10.57 -1.42
CA LEU A 95 -14.01 -10.60 -1.95
C LEU A 95 -14.85 -11.66 -1.23
N LEU A 96 -14.33 -12.89 -1.08
CA LEU A 96 -15.04 -13.97 -0.37
C LEU A 96 -15.37 -13.62 1.08
N GLU A 97 -14.44 -12.99 1.82
CA GLU A 97 -14.70 -12.54 3.18
C GLU A 97 -15.86 -11.53 3.24
N GLN A 98 -15.88 -10.54 2.34
CA GLN A 98 -16.95 -9.56 2.29
C GLN A 98 -18.29 -10.18 1.88
N LEU A 99 -18.29 -11.07 0.89
CA LEU A 99 -19.51 -11.78 0.46
C LEU A 99 -20.04 -12.69 1.58
N TRP A 100 -19.18 -13.43 2.28
CA TRP A 100 -19.61 -14.25 3.42
C TRP A 100 -20.12 -13.42 4.58
N ALA A 101 -19.57 -12.23 4.81
CA ALA A 101 -20.10 -11.32 5.82
C ALA A 101 -21.52 -10.83 5.49
N LYS A 102 -21.83 -10.60 4.20
CA LYS A 102 -23.15 -10.12 3.75
C LYS A 102 -24.19 -11.23 3.56
N TYR A 103 -23.84 -12.32 2.87
CA TYR A 103 -24.79 -13.39 2.48
C TYR A 103 -24.62 -14.69 3.28
N GLY A 104 -23.61 -14.76 4.15
CA GLY A 104 -23.27 -15.98 4.88
C GLY A 104 -22.52 -17.00 4.02
N ARG A 105 -21.84 -17.95 4.67
CA ARG A 105 -21.08 -19.02 3.97
C ARG A 105 -21.96 -19.93 3.11
N THR A 106 -23.21 -20.15 3.51
CA THR A 106 -24.16 -20.99 2.77
C THR A 106 -24.82 -20.25 1.60
N GLY A 107 -24.85 -18.91 1.65
CA GLY A 107 -25.42 -18.07 0.59
C GLY A 107 -24.45 -17.75 -0.55
N VAL A 108 -23.17 -18.13 -0.41
CA VAL A 108 -22.14 -17.98 -1.44
C VAL A 108 -21.66 -19.36 -1.87
N ARG A 109 -21.90 -19.73 -3.12
CA ARG A 109 -21.48 -21.00 -3.69
C ARG A 109 -20.35 -20.78 -4.70
N GLN A 110 -19.31 -21.59 -4.62
CA GLN A 110 -18.20 -21.57 -5.57
C GLN A 110 -18.15 -22.91 -6.32
N PRO A 111 -18.96 -23.10 -7.39
CA PRO A 111 -18.94 -24.35 -8.15
C PRO A 111 -17.59 -24.59 -8.84
N GLU A 112 -16.91 -23.50 -9.23
CA GLU A 112 -15.61 -23.53 -9.89
C GLU A 112 -14.72 -22.44 -9.30
N ARG A 113 -13.40 -22.59 -9.44
CA ARG A 113 -12.40 -21.64 -8.87
C ARG A 113 -12.70 -20.18 -9.22
N LYS A 114 -13.15 -19.92 -10.45
CA LYS A 114 -13.37 -18.58 -10.99
C LYS A 114 -14.85 -18.15 -11.01
N THR A 115 -15.74 -18.90 -10.36
CA THR A 115 -17.17 -18.66 -10.47
C THR A 115 -17.79 -18.63 -9.09
N LEU A 116 -18.44 -17.53 -8.74
CA LEU A 116 -19.22 -17.39 -7.50
C LEU A 116 -20.70 -17.24 -7.87
N ILE A 117 -21.57 -17.93 -7.15
CA ILE A 117 -23.01 -17.86 -7.30
C ILE A 117 -23.61 -17.41 -5.97
N LEU A 118 -24.48 -16.41 -6.06
CA LEU A 118 -25.18 -15.75 -4.97
C LEU A 118 -26.69 -15.80 -5.23
N THR A 119 -27.50 -15.73 -4.17
CA THR A 119 -28.94 -15.53 -4.30
C THR A 119 -29.33 -14.22 -3.61
N ALA A 120 -30.13 -13.38 -4.28
CA ALA A 120 -30.56 -12.09 -3.76
C ALA A 120 -32.02 -11.79 -4.09
N GLU A 121 -32.71 -11.00 -3.27
CA GLU A 121 -34.14 -10.75 -3.50
C GLU A 121 -34.42 -9.73 -4.61
N ASN A 122 -33.63 -8.66 -4.67
CA ASN A 122 -33.68 -7.61 -5.68
C ASN A 122 -32.44 -7.68 -6.57
N LEU A 123 -32.59 -8.29 -7.76
CA LEU A 123 -31.46 -8.63 -8.62
C LEU A 123 -30.76 -7.40 -9.21
N ASP A 124 -31.51 -6.42 -9.68
CA ASP A 124 -30.95 -5.26 -10.39
C ASP A 124 -30.12 -4.38 -9.44
N GLU A 125 -30.67 -4.09 -8.26
CA GLU A 125 -29.99 -3.33 -7.21
C GLU A 125 -28.76 -4.07 -6.69
N GLU A 126 -28.87 -5.39 -6.51
CA GLU A 126 -27.76 -6.19 -6.00
C GLU A 126 -26.61 -6.30 -7.00
N VAL A 127 -26.90 -6.43 -8.30
CA VAL A 127 -25.88 -6.42 -9.35
C VAL A 127 -25.17 -5.08 -9.39
N GLU A 128 -25.89 -3.96 -9.31
CA GLU A 128 -25.29 -2.63 -9.29
C GLU A 128 -24.40 -2.42 -8.04
N TYR A 129 -24.87 -2.86 -6.88
CA TYR A 129 -24.10 -2.87 -5.64
C TYR A 129 -22.81 -3.69 -5.78
N LEU A 130 -22.92 -4.95 -6.24
CA LEU A 130 -21.80 -5.86 -6.37
C LEU A 130 -20.75 -5.32 -7.33
N ARG A 131 -21.15 -4.77 -8.49
CA ARG A 131 -20.22 -4.15 -9.46
C ARG A 131 -19.40 -3.02 -8.82
N ASN A 132 -20.02 -2.23 -7.95
CA ASN A 132 -19.39 -1.09 -7.29
C ASN A 132 -18.71 -1.41 -5.95
N LEU A 133 -18.89 -2.63 -5.43
CA LEU A 133 -18.33 -3.06 -4.15
C LEU A 133 -16.80 -2.98 -4.19
N VAL A 134 -16.23 -2.17 -3.29
CA VAL A 134 -14.78 -2.04 -3.12
C VAL A 134 -14.24 -3.24 -2.36
N VAL A 135 -13.48 -4.08 -3.06
CA VAL A 135 -12.88 -5.30 -2.54
C VAL A 135 -11.60 -5.01 -1.79
N ALA A 136 -10.78 -4.12 -2.32
CA ALA A 136 -9.50 -3.75 -1.72
C ALA A 136 -9.19 -2.28 -1.92
N ASP A 137 -8.54 -1.70 -0.92
CA ASP A 137 -7.89 -0.40 -1.01
C ASP A 137 -6.37 -0.63 -0.89
N PRO A 138 -5.65 -0.76 -2.02
CA PRO A 138 -4.22 -0.99 -2.01
C PRO A 138 -3.44 0.18 -1.39
N GLN A 139 -4.00 1.40 -1.38
CA GLN A 139 -3.33 2.57 -0.80
C GLN A 139 -3.28 2.46 0.72
N LYS A 140 -4.39 2.05 1.36
CA LYS A 140 -4.42 1.88 2.81
C LYS A 140 -3.39 0.85 3.28
N THR A 141 -3.26 -0.26 2.56
CA THR A 141 -2.26 -1.30 2.82
C THR A 141 -0.84 -0.87 2.44
N LEU A 142 -0.69 0.07 1.51
CA LEU A 142 0.61 0.62 1.14
C LEU A 142 1.13 1.55 2.26
N GLN A 143 0.29 2.45 2.77
CA GLN A 143 0.68 3.36 3.85
C GLN A 143 1.17 2.60 5.09
N SER A 144 0.45 1.56 5.53
CA SER A 144 0.87 0.77 6.69
C SER A 144 2.22 0.09 6.47
N ARG A 145 2.47 -0.43 5.25
CA ARG A 145 3.74 -1.05 4.89
C ARG A 145 4.88 -0.04 4.76
N LEU A 146 4.62 1.19 4.30
CA LEU A 146 5.63 2.26 4.28
C LEU A 146 6.03 2.70 5.69
N VAL A 147 5.06 2.83 6.60
CA VAL A 147 5.32 3.10 8.02
C VAL A 147 6.13 1.97 8.64
N GLU A 148 5.74 0.72 8.39
CA GLU A 148 6.49 -0.45 8.85
C GLU A 148 7.92 -0.48 8.30
N MET A 149 8.10 -0.20 7.00
CA MET A 149 9.40 -0.09 6.35
C MET A 149 10.28 0.95 7.03
N ALA A 150 9.75 2.16 7.23
CA ALA A 150 10.49 3.27 7.84
C ALA A 150 10.89 2.93 9.28
N ILE A 151 10.00 2.31 10.06
CA ILE A 151 10.29 1.87 11.43
C ILE A 151 11.41 0.82 11.46
N ARG A 152 11.39 -0.17 10.56
CA ARG A 152 12.43 -1.22 10.47
C ARG A 152 13.78 -0.65 10.02
N ALA A 153 13.77 0.38 9.17
CA ALA A 153 14.98 1.05 8.70
C ALA A 153 15.55 2.05 9.72
N THR A 154 14.76 2.46 10.71
CA THR A 154 15.20 3.44 11.71
C THR A 154 16.20 2.79 12.67
N PRO A 155 17.32 3.46 13.04
CA PRO A 155 18.21 3.00 14.08
C PRO A 155 17.50 2.69 15.41
N GLU A 156 18.08 1.76 16.15
CA GLU A 156 17.60 1.41 17.49
C GLU A 156 17.72 2.64 18.43
N GLY A 157 16.74 2.82 19.32
CA GLY A 157 16.68 3.97 20.23
C GLY A 157 15.87 5.17 19.71
N PHE A 158 15.65 5.28 18.40
CA PHE A 158 14.92 6.38 17.79
C PHE A 158 13.41 6.16 17.90
N ARG A 159 12.84 6.61 19.02
CA ARG A 159 11.45 6.34 19.42
C ARG A 159 10.49 7.48 19.12
N VAL A 160 10.99 8.71 19.00
CA VAL A 160 10.14 9.86 18.68
C VAL A 160 10.07 10.03 17.17
N ARG A 161 8.87 9.81 16.62
CA ARG A 161 8.65 9.62 15.19
C ARG A 161 7.53 10.51 14.69
N TYR A 162 7.70 10.99 13.48
CA TYR A 162 6.68 11.66 12.68
C TYR A 162 6.62 10.99 11.32
N HIS A 163 5.41 10.86 10.78
CA HIS A 163 5.24 10.50 9.40
C HIS A 163 4.01 11.18 8.82
N SER A 164 4.02 11.46 7.52
CA SER A 164 2.84 11.88 6.78
C SER A 164 2.83 11.28 5.40
N MET A 165 1.62 11.10 4.89
CA MET A 165 1.35 10.61 3.55
C MET A 165 0.44 11.63 2.88
N ASP A 166 0.92 12.31 1.85
CA ASP A 166 0.10 13.17 1.00
C ASP A 166 0.21 12.69 -0.45
N LYS A 167 -0.91 12.23 -1.02
CA LYS A 167 -1.03 11.67 -2.38
C LYS A 167 0.00 10.57 -2.67
N HIS A 168 1.15 10.93 -3.24
CA HIS A 168 2.22 10.03 -3.68
C HIS A 168 3.53 10.29 -2.94
N VAL A 169 3.49 11.14 -1.91
CA VAL A 169 4.65 11.56 -1.13
C VAL A 169 4.49 11.03 0.29
N PHE A 170 5.46 10.22 0.70
CA PHE A 170 5.59 9.76 2.08
C PHE A 170 6.86 10.37 2.68
N VAL A 171 6.71 10.98 3.85
CA VAL A 171 7.82 11.51 4.63
C VAL A 171 7.81 10.90 6.03
N PHE A 172 9.00 10.65 6.55
CA PHE A 172 9.22 10.08 7.87
C PHE A 172 10.43 10.75 8.52
N ALA A 173 10.30 11.09 9.80
CA ALA A 173 11.38 11.63 10.61
C ALA A 173 11.40 10.92 11.96
N ALA A 174 12.58 10.55 12.43
CA ALA A 174 12.77 9.91 13.72
C ALA A 174 14.00 10.43 14.45
N THR A 175 13.92 10.47 15.77
CA THR A 175 15.00 10.86 16.67
C THR A 175 14.92 10.10 18.00
N GLU A 176 15.99 10.12 18.78
CA GLU A 176 16.03 9.55 20.13
C GLU A 176 15.21 10.39 21.12
N ASP A 177 15.35 11.72 21.06
CA ASP A 177 14.79 12.65 22.05
C ASP A 177 13.62 13.48 21.50
N ILE A 178 13.85 14.75 21.14
CA ILE A 178 12.77 15.69 20.79
C ILE A 178 12.81 15.98 19.31
N LEU A 179 11.71 15.66 18.61
CA LEU A 179 11.59 15.98 17.20
C LEU A 179 11.28 17.47 17.00
N LYS A 180 12.23 18.20 16.41
CA LYS A 180 12.07 19.61 16.08
C LYS A 180 11.28 19.80 14.79
N LYS A 181 10.55 20.92 14.71
CA LYS A 181 9.78 21.28 13.49
C LYS A 181 10.68 21.46 12.26
N GLU A 182 11.89 21.98 12.45
CA GLU A 182 12.87 22.16 11.37
C GLU A 182 13.26 20.83 10.70
N TRP A 183 13.32 19.73 11.46
CA TRP A 183 13.62 18.40 10.91
C TRP A 183 12.45 17.79 10.15
N ILE A 184 11.21 18.10 10.55
CA ILE A 184 10.02 17.73 9.79
C ILE A 184 10.00 18.48 8.47
N GLN A 185 10.32 19.78 8.49
CA GLN A 185 10.44 20.59 7.28
C GLN A 185 11.55 20.06 6.39
N GLU A 186 12.72 19.71 6.94
CA GLU A 186 13.81 19.11 6.17
C GLU A 186 13.38 17.80 5.47
N ALA A 187 12.60 16.95 6.13
CA ALA A 187 12.06 15.74 5.49
C ALA A 187 11.13 16.06 4.31
N GLN A 188 10.37 17.16 4.39
CA GLN A 188 9.52 17.65 3.30
C GLN A 188 10.35 18.25 2.17
N ASP A 189 11.40 19.00 2.49
CA ASP A 189 12.30 19.59 1.50
C ASP A 189 13.02 18.50 0.70
N ILE A 190 13.47 17.42 1.36
CA ILE A 190 14.00 16.22 0.69
C ILE A 190 12.99 15.63 -0.30
N ALA A 191 11.70 15.61 0.06
CA ALA A 191 10.67 15.11 -0.84
C ALA A 191 10.46 16.03 -2.05
N THR A 192 10.52 17.35 -1.85
CA THR A 192 10.47 18.33 -2.95
C THR A 192 11.66 18.19 -3.89
N GLU A 193 12.89 18.04 -3.36
CA GLU A 193 14.09 17.76 -4.17
C GLU A 193 13.87 16.54 -5.08
N LEU A 194 13.38 15.43 -4.51
CA LEU A 194 13.10 14.21 -5.26
C LEU A 194 12.04 14.37 -6.36
N GLN A 195 11.14 15.34 -6.23
CA GLN A 195 10.12 15.65 -7.25
C GLN A 195 10.66 16.56 -8.35
N GLU A 196 11.61 17.45 -8.03
CA GLU A 196 12.21 18.39 -8.97
C GLU A 196 13.28 17.75 -9.88
N ASP A 197 13.88 16.62 -9.47
CA ASP A 197 14.82 15.82 -10.26
C ASP A 197 14.14 15.08 -11.46
N GLU A 198 13.16 15.68 -12.14
CA GLU A 198 12.54 15.18 -13.40
C GLU A 198 13.37 15.41 -14.66
#